data_AF-A0ABD5NR54-F1
#
_entry.id   AF-A0ABD5NR54-F1
#
_cell.length_a   1.000
_cell.length_b   1.000
_cell.length_c   1.000
_cell.angle_alpha   90.00
_cell.angle_beta   90.00
_cell.angle_gamma   90.00
#
_symmetry.space_group_name_H-M   'P 1'
#
loop_
_entity.id
_entity.type
_entity.pdbx_description
1 polymer ?
#
loop_
_entity_poly.entity_id
_entity_poly.type
_entity_poly.pdbx_seq_one_letter_code
_entity_poly.pdbx_strand_id
1 'polypeptide(L)'
;MDDTERRTVGSRGQITIPKELRERFGIAGGDDVRVREADGKIVVEPTPSRAELAEGYRRRAEHHRELAEEFAGTSREANDVLGDVPAWEDE
;
A
#
# COMPACT_ATOMS: atom_id res chain seq x y z
N MET A 1 12.42 18.65 15.56
CA MET A 1 12.12 18.48 17.00
C MET A 1 11.89 17.01 17.21
N ASP A 2 12.66 16.37 18.09
CA ASP A 2 12.35 15.02 18.54
C ASP A 2 11.04 15.07 19.31
N ASP A 3 9.96 14.59 18.69
CA ASP A 3 8.60 14.56 19.25
C ASP A 3 8.46 13.38 20.24
N THR A 4 9.53 13.10 20.98
CA THR A 4 9.63 11.95 21.87
C THR A 4 9.03 12.32 23.22
N GLU A 5 7.76 11.99 23.40
CA GLU A 5 7.08 12.10 24.69
C GLU A 5 7.04 10.74 25.41
N ARG A 6 7.48 10.69 26.67
CA ARG A 6 7.43 9.46 27.47
C ARG A 6 6.02 9.22 27.98
N ARG A 7 5.49 8.01 27.76
CA ARG A 7 4.21 7.55 28.30
C ARG A 7 4.41 6.30 29.16
N THR A 8 3.58 6.16 30.18
CA THR A 8 3.55 4.96 31.03
C THR A 8 2.52 3.99 30.47
N VAL A 9 2.90 2.72 30.39
CA VAL A 9 2.00 1.64 30.01
C VAL A 9 1.01 1.39 31.15
N GLY A 10 -0.28 1.40 30.86
CA GLY A 10 -1.32 1.10 31.84
C GLY A 10 -1.30 -0.37 32.27
N SER A 11 -2.04 -0.69 33.33
CA SER A 11 -2.08 -2.06 33.90
C SER A 11 -2.55 -3.15 32.92
N ARG A 12 -3.28 -2.78 31.86
CA ARG A 12 -3.72 -3.72 30.81
C ARG A 12 -2.88 -3.64 29.53
N GLY A 13 -1.70 -3.02 29.60
CA GLY A 13 -0.81 -2.88 28.44
C GLY A 13 -1.15 -1.72 27.50
N GLN A 14 -2.16 -0.88 27.82
CA GLN A 14 -2.51 0.24 26.94
C GLN A 14 -1.52 1.42 27.07
N ILE A 15 -1.25 2.08 25.95
CA ILE A 15 -0.56 3.38 25.90
C ILE A 15 -1.49 4.42 25.27
N THR A 16 -1.44 5.64 25.77
CA THR A 16 -2.21 6.75 25.19
C THR A 16 -1.39 7.44 24.12
N ILE A 17 -1.91 7.51 22.89
CA ILE A 17 -1.29 8.26 21.80
C ILE A 17 -1.51 9.77 22.05
N PRO A 18 -0.44 10.59 22.10
CA PRO A 18 -0.52 12.05 22.21
C PRO A 18 -1.47 12.68 21.19
N LYS A 19 -2.10 13.80 21.55
CA LYS A 19 -3.12 14.45 20.71
C LYS A 19 -2.54 14.89 19.37
N GLU A 20 -1.34 15.44 19.41
CA GLU A 20 -0.59 15.97 18.29
C GLU A 20 -0.28 14.86 17.27
N LEU A 21 0.09 13.67 17.74
CA LEU A 21 0.29 12.50 16.89
C LEU A 21 -1.04 11.98 16.33
N ARG A 22 -2.10 11.92 17.14
CA ARG A 22 -3.43 11.52 16.65
C ARG A 22 -3.92 12.42 15.53
N GLU A 23 -3.77 13.74 15.66
CA GLU A 23 -4.19 14.70 14.64
C GLU A 23 -3.34 14.58 13.36
N ARG A 24 -2.02 14.46 13.49
CA ARG A 24 -1.10 14.30 12.35
C ARG A 24 -1.33 13.02 11.55
N PHE A 25 -1.67 11.93 12.24
CA PHE A 25 -1.89 10.62 11.62
C PHE A 25 -3.38 10.29 11.39
N GLY A 26 -4.29 11.21 11.70
CA GLY A 26 -5.73 11.03 11.48
C GLY A 26 -6.39 9.94 12.33
N ILE A 27 -5.90 9.69 13.54
CA ILE A 27 -6.38 8.62 14.43
C ILE A 27 -7.42 9.18 15.42
N ALA A 28 -8.66 8.76 15.29
CA ALA A 28 -9.77 9.07 16.18
C ALA A 28 -10.03 7.95 17.22
N GLY A 29 -10.84 8.28 18.23
CA GLY A 29 -11.27 7.28 19.21
C GLY A 29 -12.23 6.27 18.58
N GLY A 30 -11.89 4.98 18.65
CA GLY A 30 -12.65 3.90 18.03
C GLY A 30 -12.08 3.40 16.71
N ASP A 31 -11.03 4.03 16.19
CA ASP A 31 -10.36 3.57 14.97
C ASP A 31 -9.53 2.30 15.22
N ASP A 32 -9.53 1.42 14.22
CA ASP A 32 -8.63 0.27 14.18
C ASP A 32 -7.25 0.69 13.67
N VAL A 33 -6.20 0.26 14.38
CA VAL A 33 -4.80 0.47 14.00
C VAL A 33 -4.09 -0.86 13.80
N ARG A 34 -3.10 -0.88 12.90
CA ARG A 34 -2.18 -2.03 12.79
C ARG A 34 -1.01 -1.82 13.72
N VAL A 35 -0.70 -2.86 14.50
CA VAL A 35 0.44 -2.88 15.42
C VAL A 35 1.38 -4.00 15.00
N ARG A 36 2.66 -3.69 14.77
CA ARG A 36 3.69 -4.66 14.37
C ARG A 36 5.04 -4.32 14.98
N GLU A 37 5.93 -5.31 14.99
CA GLU A 37 7.35 -5.09 15.28
C GLU A 37 8.09 -4.65 13.99
N ALA A 38 8.99 -3.68 14.11
CA ALA A 38 9.98 -3.36 13.08
C ALA A 38 11.24 -2.82 13.75
N ASP A 39 12.40 -3.42 13.45
CA ASP A 39 13.71 -2.99 13.98
C ASP A 39 13.74 -2.87 15.52
N GLY A 40 13.12 -3.82 16.22
CA GLY A 40 13.00 -3.82 17.68
C GLY A 40 12.09 -2.73 18.26
N LYS A 41 11.28 -2.09 17.41
CA LYS A 41 10.31 -1.05 17.80
C LYS A 41 8.88 -1.51 17.53
N ILE A 42 7.96 -1.04 18.37
CA ILE A 42 6.53 -1.16 18.10
C ILE A 42 6.15 -0.05 17.12
N VAL A 43 5.66 -0.44 15.95
CA VAL A 43 5.14 0.46 14.92
C VAL A 43 3.62 0.37 14.92
N VAL A 44 2.97 1.54 14.99
CA VAL A 44 1.52 1.69 14.94
C VAL A 44 1.15 2.47 13.69
N GLU A 45 0.33 1.89 12.82
CA GLU A 45 -0.07 2.47 11.54
C GLU A 45 -1.61 2.62 11.49
N PRO A 46 -2.13 3.78 11.02
CA PRO A 46 -3.56 3.92 10.80
C PRO A 46 -4.04 2.91 9.74
N THR A 47 -5.22 2.33 9.95
CA THR A 47 -5.82 1.48 8.92
C THR A 47 -6.52 2.36 7.90
N PRO A 48 -6.25 2.20 6.59
CA PRO A 48 -6.93 2.98 5.57
C PRO A 48 -8.44 2.72 5.64
N SER A 49 -9.21 3.80 5.63
CA SER A 49 -10.67 3.73 5.58
C SER A 49 -11.13 3.04 4.30
N ARG A 50 -12.39 2.58 4.30
CA ARG A 50 -13.00 1.98 3.11
C ARG A 50 -13.00 2.94 1.91
N ALA A 51 -13.11 4.25 2.16
CA ALA A 51 -13.06 5.27 1.13
C ALA A 51 -11.64 5.42 0.53
N GLU A 52 -10.61 5.44 1.38
CA GLU A 52 -9.21 5.50 0.94
C GLU A 52 -8.79 4.24 0.18
N LEU A 53 -9.27 3.06 0.61
CA LEU A 53 -9.09 1.81 -0.12
C LEU A 53 -9.74 1.88 -1.50
N ALA A 54 -10.98 2.36 -1.59
CA ALA A 54 -11.69 2.51 -2.86
C ALA A 54 -10.99 3.49 -3.80
N GLU A 55 -10.47 4.60 -3.27
CA GLU A 55 -9.65 5.52 -4.05
C GLU A 55 -8.34 4.89 -4.54
N GLY A 56 -7.67 4.12 -3.67
CA GLY A 56 -6.49 3.34 -4.04
C GLY A 56 -6.76 2.40 -5.22
N TYR A 57 -7.89 1.68 -5.21
CA TYR A 57 -8.31 0.83 -6.32
C TYR A 57 -8.57 1.64 -7.60
N ARG A 58 -9.24 2.79 -7.51
CA ARG A 58 -9.49 3.66 -8.68
C ARG A 58 -8.20 4.13 -9.32
N ARG A 59 -7.26 4.67 -8.53
CA ARG A 59 -5.95 5.14 -9.02
C ARG A 59 -5.17 4.00 -9.69
N ARG A 60 -5.19 2.81 -9.10
CA ARG A 60 -4.50 1.65 -9.67
C ARG A 60 -5.11 1.18 -10.99
N ALA A 61 -6.43 1.24 -11.12
CA ALA A 61 -7.13 0.91 -12.36
C ALA A 61 -6.91 1.96 -13.47
N GLU A 62 -6.71 3.23 -13.11
CA GLU A 62 -6.32 4.29 -14.04
C GLU A 62 -4.89 4.07 -14.56
N HIS A 63 -3.93 3.89 -13.66
CA HIS A 63 -2.53 3.64 -14.03
C HIS A 63 -2.37 2.40 -14.92
N HIS A 64 -3.10 1.31 -14.65
CA HIS A 64 -3.07 0.13 -15.52
C HIS A 64 -3.67 0.40 -16.91
N ARG A 65 -4.68 1.28 -17.04
CA ARG A 65 -5.24 1.63 -18.34
C ARG A 65 -4.24 2.45 -19.15
N GLU A 66 -3.61 3.44 -18.55
CA GLU A 66 -2.58 4.26 -19.18
C GLU A 66 -1.42 3.39 -19.67
N LEU A 67 -0.94 2.47 -18.83
CA LEU A 67 0.12 1.53 -19.20
C LEU A 67 -0.31 0.63 -20.37
N ALA A 68 -1.55 0.13 -20.37
CA ALA A 68 -2.06 -0.70 -21.46
C ALA A 68 -2.19 0.09 -22.77
N GLU A 69 -2.57 1.37 -22.71
CA GLU A 69 -2.62 2.27 -23.87
C GLU A 69 -1.22 2.55 -24.43
N GLU A 70 -0.24 2.78 -23.56
CA GLU A 70 1.17 2.93 -23.94
C GLU A 70 1.70 1.70 -24.69
N PHE A 71 1.45 0.50 -24.14
CA PHE A 71 1.91 -0.75 -24.74
C PHE A 71 1.02 -1.26 -25.89
N ALA A 72 -0.13 -0.64 -26.18
CA ALA A 72 -1.02 -1.06 -27.26
C ALA A 72 -0.34 -1.06 -28.65
N GLY A 73 0.69 -0.22 -28.83
CA GLY A 73 1.51 -0.18 -30.04
C GLY A 73 2.56 -1.29 -30.13
N THR A 74 3.01 -1.84 -28.99
CA THR A 74 4.18 -2.74 -28.94
C THR A 74 3.85 -4.17 -29.39
N SER A 75 2.58 -4.60 -29.29
CA SER A 75 2.17 -5.96 -29.68
C SER A 75 2.18 -6.23 -31.19
N ARG A 76 2.16 -5.21 -32.05
CA ARG A 76 2.24 -5.43 -33.51
C ARG A 76 3.67 -5.66 -33.99
N GLU A 77 4.62 -4.86 -33.50
CA GLU A 77 6.02 -4.98 -33.91
C GLU A 77 6.68 -6.28 -33.38
N ALA A 78 6.28 -6.77 -32.20
CA ALA A 78 6.84 -8.00 -31.65
C ALA A 78 6.47 -9.26 -32.45
N ASN A 79 5.23 -9.34 -32.95
CA ASN A 79 4.81 -10.47 -33.81
C ASN A 79 5.41 -10.38 -35.21
N ASP A 80 5.62 -9.16 -35.75
CA ASP A 80 6.26 -8.99 -37.06
C ASP A 80 7.76 -9.35 -37.05
N VAL A 81 8.44 -9.17 -35.90
CA VAL A 81 9.88 -9.49 -35.76
C VAL A 81 10.14 -10.95 -35.36
N LEU A 82 9.25 -11.60 -34.61
CA LEU A 82 9.48 -12.95 -34.08
C LEU A 82 9.10 -14.09 -35.03
N GLY A 83 8.34 -13.83 -36.09
CA GLY A 83 7.88 -14.86 -37.02
C GLY A 83 6.98 -15.92 -36.35
N ASP A 84 6.39 -16.81 -37.16
CA ASP A 84 5.56 -17.90 -36.64
C ASP A 84 6.38 -18.81 -35.71
N VAL A 85 5.77 -19.19 -34.58
CA VAL A 85 6.36 -20.13 -33.60
C VAL A 85 6.75 -21.40 -34.35
N PRO A 86 8.02 -21.86 -34.28
CA PRO A 86 8.40 -23.08 -34.97
C PRO A 86 7.57 -24.24 -34.40
N ALA A 87 7.00 -25.04 -35.31
CA ALA A 87 6.40 -26.32 -34.94
C ALA A 87 7.53 -27.20 -34.40
N TRP A 88 7.60 -27.31 -33.08
CA TRP A 88 8.37 -28.39 -32.47
C TRP A 88 7.67 -29.68 -32.89
N GLU A 89 8.35 -30.45 -33.74
CA GLU A 89 7.85 -31.76 -34.18
C GLU A 89 7.77 -32.67 -32.95
N ASP A 90 6.55 -33.09 -32.62
CA ASP A 90 6.32 -34.19 -31.67
C ASP A 90 6.86 -35.48 -32.32
N GLU A 91 7.96 -36.01 -31.78
CA GLU A 91 8.54 -37.32 -32.12
C GLU A 91 7.67 -38.48 -31.58
#